data_AF-A0A8H7WF79-F1
#
_entry.id   AF-A0A8H7WF79-F1
#
_cell.length_a   1.000
_cell.length_b   1.000
_cell.length_c   1.000
_cell.angle_alpha   90.00
_cell.angle_beta   90.00
_cell.angle_gamma   90.00
#
_symmetry.space_group_name_H-M   'P 1'
#
loop_
_entity.id
_entity.type
_entity.pdbx_description
1 polymer ?
#
loop_
_entity_poly.entity_id
_entity_poly.type
_entity_poly.pdbx_seq_one_letter_code
_entity_poly.pdbx_strand_id
1 'polypeptide(L)'
;MTDITRQVFSNAFIGIYTSLINAYASPNSTNETLSSIGTNLVALLRTLDSVLSTNPTFSLSTYLSEASSSTENATLQSIYKKDLRNQITLWGPNGELNDYASRSWGGLVNNYYVPRWEIFIEYLKAVPMQRYNETELKSRLRDFERRWVRGSGNETTVHRAQVSVELSDVLEEAAGTWSGVFGK
;
A
#
# COMPACT_ATOMS: atom_id res chain seq x y z
N MET A 1 -6.18 -8.90 -17.79
CA MET A 1 -5.67 -7.52 -17.94
C MET A 1 -5.19 -6.95 -16.61
N THR A 2 -5.98 -7.00 -15.53
CA THR A 2 -5.57 -6.55 -14.17
C THR A 2 -4.18 -7.03 -13.73
N ASP A 3 -3.85 -8.31 -13.91
CA ASP A 3 -2.55 -8.86 -13.48
C ASP A 3 -1.36 -8.34 -14.30
N ILE A 4 -1.55 -8.13 -15.61
CA ILE A 4 -0.52 -7.51 -16.46
C ILE A 4 -0.31 -6.06 -16.05
N THR A 5 -1.39 -5.30 -15.87
CA THR A 5 -1.32 -3.91 -15.41
C THR A 5 -0.67 -3.81 -14.03
N ARG A 6 -1.00 -4.72 -13.10
CA ARG A 6 -0.34 -4.84 -11.80
C ARG A 6 1.17 -5.01 -11.96
N GLN A 7 1.61 -5.89 -12.86
CA GLN A 7 3.04 -6.11 -13.11
C GLN A 7 3.72 -4.89 -13.75
N VAL A 8 3.04 -4.21 -14.67
CA VAL A 8 3.54 -2.96 -15.29
C VAL A 8 3.77 -1.88 -14.21
N PHE A 9 2.81 -1.66 -13.32
CA PHE A 9 2.97 -0.73 -12.20
C PHE A 9 4.05 -1.17 -11.21
N SER A 10 4.16 -2.47 -10.93
CA SER A 10 5.24 -3.01 -10.09
C SER A 10 6.63 -2.70 -10.69
N ASN A 11 6.77 -2.75 -12.01
CA ASN A 11 8.03 -2.43 -12.68
C ASN A 11 8.30 -0.92 -12.64
N ALA A 12 7.29 -0.09 -12.90
CA ALA A 12 7.42 1.37 -12.83
C ALA A 12 7.75 1.87 -11.43
N PHE A 13 7.22 1.23 -10.39
CA PHE A 13 7.52 1.51 -8.99
C PHE A 13 9.03 1.52 -8.72
N ILE A 14 9.77 0.55 -9.27
CA ILE A 14 11.22 0.41 -9.05
C ILE A 14 11.96 1.68 -9.50
N GLY A 15 11.60 2.24 -10.66
CA GLY A 15 12.22 3.46 -11.17
C GLY A 15 12.01 4.66 -10.23
N ILE A 16 10.77 4.89 -9.78
CA ILE A 16 10.45 5.99 -8.87
C ILE A 16 11.14 5.82 -7.51
N TYR A 17 11.14 4.59 -6.98
CA TYR A 17 11.85 4.25 -5.74
C TYR A 17 13.35 4.53 -5.85
N THR A 18 14.00 4.09 -6.93
CA THR A 18 15.43 4.35 -7.15
C THR A 18 15.71 5.85 -7.24
N SER A 19 14.85 6.63 -7.92
CA SER A 19 14.96 8.09 -7.93
C SER A 19 14.84 8.71 -6.53
N LEU A 20 13.92 8.21 -5.69
CA LEU A 20 13.74 8.69 -4.31
C LEU A 20 15.01 8.46 -3.47
N ILE A 21 15.58 7.25 -3.52
CA ILE A 21 16.78 6.90 -2.75
C ILE A 21 18.00 7.68 -3.27
N ASN A 22 18.15 7.83 -4.59
CA ASN A 22 19.23 8.62 -5.16
C ASN A 22 19.14 10.09 -4.78
N ALA A 23 17.92 10.66 -4.77
CA ALA A 23 17.69 12.02 -4.28
C ALA A 23 18.04 12.12 -2.79
N TYR A 24 17.60 11.17 -1.97
CA TYR A 24 17.91 11.18 -0.53
C TYR A 24 19.41 11.09 -0.21
N ALA A 25 20.16 10.33 -1.01
CA ALA A 25 21.61 10.20 -0.87
C ALA A 25 22.39 11.41 -1.42
N SER A 26 21.75 12.29 -2.19
CA SER A 26 22.41 13.44 -2.83
C SER A 26 22.54 14.62 -1.86
N PRO A 27 23.74 15.20 -1.67
CA PRO A 27 23.94 16.38 -0.83
C PRO A 27 23.16 17.62 -1.28
N ASN A 28 22.77 17.68 -2.56
CA ASN A 28 22.09 18.83 -3.17
C ASN A 28 20.58 18.65 -3.27
N SER A 29 20.03 17.51 -2.82
CA SER A 29 18.59 17.28 -2.87
C SER A 29 17.86 18.09 -1.81
N THR A 30 16.69 18.59 -2.18
CA THR A 30 15.84 19.38 -1.27
C THR A 30 14.65 18.56 -0.77
N ASN A 31 14.04 19.02 0.31
CA ASN A 31 12.81 18.41 0.83
C ASN A 31 11.67 18.47 -0.20
N GLU A 32 11.62 19.51 -1.03
CA GLU A 32 10.65 19.64 -2.13
C GLU A 32 10.88 18.57 -3.20
N THR A 33 12.15 18.25 -3.50
CA THR A 33 12.51 17.18 -4.44
C THR A 33 12.03 15.83 -3.92
N LEU A 34 12.32 15.52 -2.66
CA LEU A 34 11.86 14.29 -2.00
C LEU A 34 10.33 14.23 -1.93
N SER A 35 9.68 15.35 -1.61
CA SER A 35 8.22 15.45 -1.58
C SER A 35 7.60 15.19 -2.94
N SER A 36 8.15 15.77 -4.01
CA SER A 36 7.64 15.58 -5.37
C SER A 36 7.75 14.12 -5.82
N ILE A 37 8.90 13.48 -5.60
CA ILE A 37 9.10 12.06 -5.95
C ILE A 37 8.18 11.18 -5.09
N GLY A 38 8.08 11.49 -3.79
CA GLY A 38 7.23 10.77 -2.85
C GLY A 38 5.74 10.85 -3.21
N THR A 39 5.24 12.04 -3.58
CA THR A 39 3.86 12.21 -4.08
C THR A 39 3.63 11.38 -5.33
N ASN A 40 4.58 11.34 -6.26
CA ASN A 40 4.48 10.53 -7.47
C ASN A 40 4.43 9.02 -7.15
N LEU A 41 5.29 8.55 -6.22
CA LEU A 41 5.29 7.17 -5.76
C LEU A 41 3.94 6.77 -5.12
N VAL A 42 3.41 7.62 -4.24
CA VAL A 42 2.11 7.40 -3.60
C VAL A 42 0.97 7.41 -4.62
N ALA A 43 0.99 8.33 -5.58
CA ALA A 43 0.00 8.37 -6.66
C ALA A 43 0.02 7.07 -7.48
N LEU A 44 1.21 6.53 -7.80
CA LEU A 44 1.34 5.27 -8.52
C LEU A 44 0.69 4.11 -7.75
N LEU A 45 0.92 4.03 -6.44
CA LEU A 45 0.32 3.00 -5.59
C LEU A 45 -1.20 3.15 -5.48
N ARG A 46 -1.73 4.38 -5.45
CA ARG A 46 -3.17 4.63 -5.46
C ARG A 46 -3.80 4.21 -6.79
N THR A 47 -3.18 4.50 -7.92
CA THR A 47 -3.65 4.01 -9.23
C THR A 47 -3.61 2.47 -9.29
N LEU A 48 -2.54 1.85 -8.77
CA LEU A 48 -2.45 0.40 -8.67
C LEU A 48 -3.60 -0.17 -7.82
N ASP A 49 -3.92 0.43 -6.68
CA ASP A 49 -5.03 0.01 -5.82
C ASP A 49 -6.39 0.07 -6.56
N SER A 50 -6.63 1.15 -7.32
CA SER A 50 -7.83 1.29 -8.14
C SER A 50 -7.94 0.17 -9.18
N VAL A 51 -6.85 -0.15 -9.89
CA VAL A 51 -6.82 -1.26 -10.87
C VAL A 51 -7.10 -2.61 -10.21
N LEU A 52 -6.50 -2.87 -9.05
CA LEU A 52 -6.69 -4.12 -8.32
C LEU A 52 -8.13 -4.25 -7.79
N SER A 53 -8.73 -3.13 -7.39
CA SER A 53 -10.08 -3.08 -6.84
C SER A 53 -11.18 -3.41 -7.85
N THR A 54 -10.90 -3.39 -9.16
CA THR A 54 -11.88 -3.77 -10.20
C THR A 54 -12.06 -5.28 -10.33
N ASN A 55 -11.27 -6.10 -9.62
CA ASN A 55 -11.33 -7.55 -9.72
C ASN A 55 -11.45 -8.19 -8.31
N PRO A 56 -12.52 -8.94 -8.02
CA PRO A 56 -12.73 -9.57 -6.71
C PRO A 56 -11.58 -10.48 -6.25
N THR A 57 -10.85 -11.13 -7.15
CA THR A 57 -9.68 -11.98 -6.84
C THR A 57 -8.49 -11.17 -6.30
N PHE A 58 -8.46 -9.87 -6.57
CA PHE A 58 -7.45 -8.94 -6.08
C PHE A 58 -8.01 -7.99 -5.01
N SER A 59 -9.11 -8.32 -4.33
CA SER A 59 -9.76 -7.40 -3.38
C SER A 59 -9.64 -7.85 -1.92
N LEU A 60 -9.10 -6.98 -1.06
CA LEU A 60 -9.03 -7.23 0.38
C LEU A 60 -10.44 -7.39 1.00
N SER A 61 -11.43 -6.64 0.53
CA SER A 61 -12.78 -6.72 1.08
C SER A 61 -13.46 -8.07 0.79
N THR A 62 -13.15 -8.69 -0.36
CA THR A 62 -13.63 -10.05 -0.68
C THR A 62 -13.18 -11.03 0.39
N TYR A 63 -11.87 -11.12 0.63
CA TYR A 63 -11.31 -12.07 1.58
C TYR A 63 -11.67 -11.77 3.04
N LEU A 64 -11.78 -10.48 3.42
CA LEU A 64 -12.29 -10.11 4.76
C LEU A 64 -13.75 -10.51 4.96
N SER A 65 -14.57 -10.42 3.91
CA SER A 65 -15.96 -10.87 3.95
C SER A 65 -16.04 -12.38 4.11
N GLU A 66 -15.32 -13.13 3.27
CA GLU A 66 -15.24 -14.60 3.31
C GLU A 66 -14.76 -15.11 4.67
N ALA A 67 -13.71 -14.50 5.24
CA ALA A 67 -13.21 -14.86 6.56
C ALA A 67 -14.31 -14.71 7.64
N SER A 68 -15.07 -13.61 7.61
CA SER A 68 -16.14 -13.38 8.57
C SER A 68 -17.42 -14.18 8.32
N SER A 69 -17.72 -14.60 7.09
CA SER A 69 -18.94 -15.35 6.80
C SER A 69 -18.93 -16.78 7.36
N SER A 70 -17.79 -17.24 7.89
CA SER A 70 -17.67 -18.55 8.54
C SER A 70 -18.40 -18.65 9.90
N THR A 71 -18.92 -17.53 10.42
CA THR A 71 -19.63 -17.47 11.70
C THR A 71 -20.64 -16.32 11.75
N GLU A 72 -21.73 -16.50 12.50
CA GLU A 72 -22.70 -15.43 12.79
C GLU A 72 -22.32 -14.61 14.04
N ASN A 73 -21.33 -15.05 14.82
CA ASN A 73 -20.91 -14.38 16.04
C ASN A 73 -20.03 -13.15 15.71
N ALA A 74 -20.52 -11.95 15.99
CA ALA A 74 -19.84 -10.69 15.70
C ALA A 74 -18.42 -10.58 16.31
N THR A 75 -18.19 -11.14 17.50
CA THR A 75 -16.86 -11.17 18.13
C THR A 75 -15.90 -12.06 17.34
N LEU A 76 -16.35 -13.25 16.93
CA LEU A 76 -15.53 -14.15 16.11
C LEU A 76 -15.28 -13.57 14.71
N GLN A 77 -16.26 -12.89 14.10
CA GLN A 77 -16.08 -12.18 12.83
C GLN A 77 -14.97 -11.13 12.91
N SER A 78 -14.93 -10.36 14.01
CA SER A 78 -13.88 -9.36 14.24
C SER A 78 -12.50 -10.02 14.41
N ILE A 79 -12.44 -11.13 15.16
CA ILE A 79 -11.21 -11.92 15.34
C ILE A 79 -10.71 -12.46 13.99
N TYR A 80 -11.57 -13.06 13.17
CA TYR A 80 -11.17 -13.62 11.87
C TYR A 80 -10.67 -12.55 10.90
N LYS A 81 -11.30 -11.36 10.88
CA LYS A 81 -10.81 -10.23 10.09
C LYS A 81 -9.42 -9.77 10.57
N LYS A 82 -9.23 -9.66 11.89
CA LYS A 82 -7.92 -9.31 12.49
C LYS A 82 -6.86 -10.36 12.18
N ASP A 83 -7.20 -11.65 12.26
CA ASP A 83 -6.27 -12.74 12.00
C ASP A 83 -5.88 -12.81 10.52
N LEU A 84 -6.82 -12.60 9.59
CA LEU A 84 -6.53 -12.48 8.16
C LEU A 84 -5.59 -11.31 7.89
N ARG A 85 -5.88 -10.13 8.47
CA ARG A 85 -4.99 -8.96 8.36
C ARG A 85 -3.59 -9.28 8.86
N ASN A 86 -3.48 -9.90 10.02
CA ASN A 86 -2.20 -10.32 10.58
C ASN A 86 -1.48 -11.28 9.63
N GLN A 87 -2.16 -12.32 9.16
CA GLN A 87 -1.57 -13.35 8.29
C GLN A 87 -0.95 -12.77 7.01
N ILE A 88 -1.61 -11.82 6.35
CA ILE A 88 -1.11 -11.24 5.09
C ILE A 88 -0.12 -10.08 5.30
N THR A 89 0.18 -9.70 6.55
CA THR A 89 1.06 -8.59 6.90
C THR A 89 2.14 -9.01 7.90
N LEU A 90 1.89 -8.87 9.20
CA LEU A 90 2.85 -9.13 10.28
C LEU A 90 3.20 -10.62 10.44
N TRP A 91 2.25 -11.50 10.10
CA TRP A 91 2.30 -12.97 10.22
C TRP A 91 2.46 -13.51 11.65
N GLY A 92 2.79 -12.66 12.63
CA GLY A 92 2.87 -12.99 14.04
C GLY A 92 2.61 -11.76 14.92
N PRO A 93 2.46 -11.94 16.23
CA PRO A 93 2.01 -10.90 17.15
C PRO A 93 2.93 -9.68 17.19
N ASN A 94 4.22 -9.86 16.88
CA ASN A 94 5.19 -8.78 16.86
C ASN A 94 5.80 -8.56 15.49
N GLY A 95 5.27 -9.16 14.42
CA GLY A 95 5.78 -9.04 13.05
C GLY A 95 7.01 -9.89 12.76
N GLU A 96 6.99 -11.13 13.25
CA GLU A 96 8.07 -12.12 13.17
C GLU A 96 8.43 -12.52 11.72
N LEU A 97 7.42 -12.57 10.84
CA LEU A 97 7.61 -12.82 9.40
C LEU A 97 6.93 -11.71 8.58
N ASN A 98 7.29 -10.46 8.88
CA ASN A 98 6.68 -9.28 8.25
C ASN A 98 6.71 -9.35 6.71
N ASP A 99 5.57 -9.10 6.09
CA ASP A 99 5.28 -9.14 4.65
C ASP A 99 5.53 -10.50 3.96
N TYR A 100 5.74 -11.59 4.70
CA TYR A 100 6.00 -12.92 4.13
C TYR A 100 4.87 -13.41 3.22
N ALA A 101 3.62 -13.23 3.64
CA ALA A 101 2.43 -13.58 2.87
C ALA A 101 1.76 -12.34 2.24
N SER A 102 2.57 -11.33 1.90
CA SER A 102 2.09 -10.11 1.25
C SER A 102 1.28 -10.39 -0.03
N ARG A 103 0.38 -9.45 -0.34
CA ARG A 103 -0.56 -9.54 -1.46
C ARG A 103 -0.66 -8.19 -2.15
N SER A 104 -0.75 -8.17 -3.47
CA SER A 104 -1.17 -6.98 -4.21
C SER A 104 -2.69 -6.95 -4.29
N TRP A 105 -3.36 -6.56 -3.20
CA TRP A 105 -4.82 -6.45 -3.18
C TRP A 105 -5.28 -5.00 -3.11
N GLY A 106 -6.32 -4.67 -3.89
CA GLY A 106 -7.09 -3.44 -3.76
C GLY A 106 -7.68 -3.33 -2.35
N GLY A 107 -7.63 -2.14 -1.77
CA GLY A 107 -7.88 -1.89 -0.36
C GLY A 107 -6.72 -2.27 0.57
N LEU A 108 -5.84 -3.22 0.23
CA LEU A 108 -4.60 -3.48 1.00
C LEU A 108 -3.50 -2.51 0.57
N VAL A 109 -3.35 -2.25 -0.73
CA VAL A 109 -2.38 -1.28 -1.24
C VAL A 109 -2.65 0.11 -0.69
N ASN A 110 -3.89 0.60 -0.81
CA ASN A 110 -4.23 1.94 -0.35
C ASN A 110 -4.22 2.09 1.18
N ASN A 111 -4.62 1.05 1.93
CA ASN A 111 -4.82 1.21 3.38
C ASN A 111 -3.66 0.67 4.24
N TYR A 112 -2.76 -0.16 3.68
CA TYR A 112 -1.61 -0.71 4.42
C TYR A 112 -0.27 -0.30 3.79
N TYR A 113 -0.09 -0.45 2.48
CA TYR A 113 1.22 -0.15 1.85
C TYR A 113 1.43 1.35 1.62
N VAL A 114 0.41 2.10 1.16
CA VAL A 114 0.52 3.55 0.96
C VAL A 114 0.91 4.29 2.23
N PRO A 115 0.25 4.10 3.40
CA PRO A 115 0.65 4.79 4.63
C PRO A 115 2.08 4.44 5.08
N ARG A 116 2.56 3.22 4.83
CA ARG A 116 3.95 2.83 5.13
C ARG A 116 4.94 3.62 4.26
N TRP A 117 4.63 3.80 2.98
CA TRP A 117 5.43 4.65 2.08
C TRP A 117 5.37 6.12 2.49
N GLU A 118 4.21 6.64 2.88
CA GLU A 118 4.07 8.01 3.40
C GLU A 118 4.92 8.21 4.66
N ILE A 119 4.88 7.28 5.63
CA ILE A 119 5.75 7.30 6.83
C ILE A 119 7.23 7.31 6.44
N PHE A 120 7.61 6.49 5.46
CA PHE A 120 8.99 6.43 4.98
C PHE A 120 9.42 7.75 4.32
N ILE A 121 8.62 8.28 3.41
CA ILE A 121 8.91 9.54 2.70
C ILE A 121 9.03 10.71 3.68
N GLU A 122 8.11 10.82 4.65
CA GLU A 122 8.17 11.87 5.68
C GLU A 122 9.40 11.71 6.57
N TYR A 123 9.82 10.48 6.86
CA TYR A 123 11.07 10.22 7.58
C TYR A 123 12.28 10.72 6.79
N LEU A 124 12.38 10.39 5.49
CA LEU A 124 13.48 10.84 4.62
C LEU A 124 13.54 12.38 4.49
N LYS A 125 12.39 13.07 4.47
CA LYS A 125 12.34 14.54 4.44
C LYS A 125 12.80 15.17 5.76
N ALA A 126 12.60 14.48 6.88
CA ALA A 126 12.89 15.01 8.21
C ALA A 126 14.33 14.72 8.67
N VAL A 127 14.92 13.62 8.20
CA VAL A 127 16.20 13.10 8.68
C VAL A 127 17.18 13.03 7.52
N PRO A 128 18.31 13.76 7.54
CA PRO A 128 19.31 13.64 6.48
C PRO A 128 20.00 12.27 6.52
N MET A 129 20.52 11.81 5.37
CA MET A 129 21.15 10.49 5.21
C MET A 129 22.19 10.15 6.30
N GLN A 130 23.00 11.13 6.73
CA GLN A 130 24.04 10.93 7.75
C GLN A 130 23.48 10.64 9.15
N ARG A 131 22.20 10.96 9.38
CA ARG A 131 21.48 10.73 10.64
C ARG A 131 20.41 9.66 10.50
N TYR A 132 20.41 8.91 9.40
CA TYR A 132 19.47 7.84 9.18
C TYR A 132 19.49 6.84 10.35
N ASN A 133 18.33 6.58 10.92
CA ASN A 133 18.11 5.73 12.06
C ASN A 133 17.06 4.68 11.72
N GLU A 134 17.53 3.51 11.33
CA GLU A 134 16.69 2.39 10.94
C GLU A 134 15.76 1.94 12.08
N THR A 135 16.23 1.97 13.33
CA THR A 135 15.45 1.55 14.51
C THR A 135 14.25 2.46 14.72
N GLU A 136 14.43 3.78 14.57
CA GLU A 136 13.36 4.76 14.68
C GLU A 136 12.31 4.56 13.57
N LEU A 137 12.75 4.45 12.32
CA LEU A 137 11.85 4.21 11.19
C LEU A 137 11.07 2.89 11.37
N LYS A 138 11.76 1.81 11.76
CA LYS A 138 11.12 0.51 12.06
C LYS A 138 10.09 0.64 13.18
N SER A 139 10.35 1.44 14.21
CA SER A 139 9.38 1.68 15.27
C SER A 139 8.13 2.39 14.74
N ARG A 140 8.29 3.48 13.97
CA ARG A 140 7.18 4.23 13.37
C ARG A 140 6.32 3.36 12.46
N LEU A 141 6.95 2.54 11.62
CA LEU A 141 6.26 1.58 10.76
C LEU A 141 5.51 0.53 11.60
N ARG A 142 6.17 -0.07 12.58
CA ARG A 142 5.56 -1.11 13.41
C ARG A 142 4.39 -0.61 14.25
N ASP A 143 4.43 0.64 14.71
CA ASP A 143 3.30 1.28 15.39
C ASP A 143 2.08 1.46 14.48
N PHE A 144 2.30 1.83 13.22
CA PHE A 144 1.24 1.83 12.22
C PHE A 144 0.72 0.41 11.93
N GLU A 145 1.61 -0.53 11.60
CA GLU A 145 1.26 -1.90 11.20
C GLU A 145 0.40 -2.60 12.27
N ARG A 146 0.75 -2.45 13.56
CA ARG A 146 -0.03 -2.99 14.68
C ARG A 146 -1.43 -2.36 14.81
N ARG A 147 -1.55 -1.04 14.63
CA ARG A 147 -2.85 -0.35 14.69
C ARG A 147 -3.75 -0.78 13.53
N TRP A 148 -3.19 -0.94 12.35
CA TRP A 148 -3.92 -1.40 11.17
C TRP A 148 -4.45 -2.83 11.34
N VAL A 149 -3.61 -3.76 11.82
CA VAL A 149 -4.04 -5.16 12.08
C VAL A 149 -5.19 -5.23 13.08
N ARG A 150 -5.13 -4.42 14.16
CA ARG A 150 -6.20 -4.33 15.17
C ARG A 150 -7.52 -3.78 14.62
N GLY A 151 -7.49 -3.13 13.45
CA GLY A 151 -8.66 -2.42 12.90
C GLY A 151 -9.07 -1.20 13.72
N SER A 152 -8.15 -0.67 14.53
CA SER A 152 -8.37 0.49 15.40
C SER A 152 -7.92 1.76 14.69
N GLY A 153 -8.74 2.27 13.78
CA GLY A 153 -8.51 3.52 13.04
C GLY A 153 -9.53 3.76 11.92
N ASN A 154 -9.70 5.03 11.53
CA ASN A 154 -10.47 5.42 10.33
C ASN A 154 -9.86 4.83 9.04
N GLU A 155 -8.67 4.21 9.08
CA GLU A 155 -8.02 3.53 7.94
C GLU A 155 -8.76 2.25 7.49
N THR A 156 -9.79 1.83 8.23
CA THR A 156 -10.65 0.68 7.90
C THR A 156 -12.02 1.06 7.40
N THR A 157 -12.32 2.35 7.12
CA THR A 157 -13.32 2.64 6.10
C THR A 157 -12.78 2.12 4.80
N VAL A 158 -13.07 0.84 4.53
CA VAL A 158 -13.24 0.33 3.19
C VAL A 158 -14.13 1.37 2.55
N HIS A 159 -13.53 2.26 1.73
CA HIS A 159 -14.33 3.05 0.82
C HIS A 159 -15.11 1.98 0.08
N ARG A 160 -16.39 1.87 0.45
CA ARG A 160 -17.35 1.05 -0.25
C ARG A 160 -17.27 1.62 -1.65
N ALA A 161 -16.54 0.95 -2.53
CA ALA A 161 -16.59 1.22 -3.95
C ALA A 161 -18.02 0.86 -4.32
N GLN A 162 -18.91 1.83 -4.11
CA GLN A 162 -20.35 1.71 -4.28
C GLN A 162 -20.72 2.07 -5.73
N VAL A 163 -19.72 2.16 -6.59
CA VAL A 163 -19.81 2.17 -8.03
C VAL A 163 -18.86 1.06 -8.48
N SER A 164 -19.36 0.03 -9.15
CA SER A 164 -18.50 -0.89 -9.87
C SER A 164 -17.85 -0.09 -10.99
N VAL A 165 -16.65 0.42 -10.74
CA VAL A 165 -15.89 1.11 -11.78
C VAL A 165 -15.41 0.03 -12.74
N GLU A 166 -15.81 0.14 -14.01
CA GLU A 166 -15.41 -0.81 -15.04
C GLU A 166 -13.90 -0.76 -15.23
N LEU A 167 -13.29 -1.92 -15.46
CA LEU A 167 -11.84 -2.01 -15.66
C LEU A 167 -11.39 -1.15 -16.83
N SER A 168 -12.21 -0.98 -17.87
CA SER A 168 -11.90 -0.10 -19.02
C SER A 168 -11.61 1.33 -18.59
N ASP A 169 -12.45 1.88 -17.72
CA ASP A 169 -12.40 3.31 -17.34
C ASP A 169 -11.16 3.56 -16.46
N VAL A 170 -10.89 2.65 -15.52
CA VAL A 170 -9.68 2.71 -14.69
C VAL A 170 -8.41 2.57 -15.53
N LEU A 171 -8.43 1.72 -16.56
CA LEU A 171 -7.28 1.56 -17.44
C LEU A 171 -7.07 2.77 -18.36
N GLU A 172 -8.14 3.42 -18.82
CA GLU A 172 -8.04 4.64 -19.61
C GLU A 172 -7.45 5.79 -18.79
N GLU A 173 -7.95 5.99 -17.56
CA GLU A 173 -7.39 6.97 -16.62
C GLU A 173 -5.92 6.66 -16.27
N ALA A 174 -5.62 5.40 -15.99
CA ALA A 174 -4.27 4.95 -15.69
C ALA A 174 -3.33 5.16 -16.87
N ALA A 175 -3.75 4.85 -18.10
CA ALA A 175 -2.95 5.04 -19.31
C ALA A 175 -2.73 6.52 -19.63
N GLY A 176 -3.73 7.38 -19.40
CA GLY A 176 -3.61 8.83 -19.55
C GLY A 176 -2.64 9.44 -18.54
N THR A 177 -2.75 9.05 -17.27
CA THR A 177 -1.90 9.56 -16.17
C THR A 177 -0.47 9.03 -16.26
N TRP A 178 -0.31 7.76 -16.63
CA TRP A 178 0.96 7.03 -16.63
C TRP A 178 1.41 6.66 -18.04
N SER A 179 1.27 7.56 -19.00
CA SER A 179 1.59 7.29 -20.41
C SER A 179 3.06 6.86 -20.65
N GLY A 180 3.98 7.24 -19.77
CA GLY A 180 5.40 6.82 -19.83
C GLY A 180 5.66 5.42 -19.25
N VAL A 181 4.69 4.84 -18.54
CA VAL A 181 4.77 3.50 -17.93
C VAL A 181 4.26 2.43 -18.88
N PHE A 182 3.18 2.71 -19.61
CA PHE A 182 2.67 1.85 -20.67
C PHE A 182 3.46 2.16 -21.95
N GLY A 183 4.55 1.42 -22.18
CA GLY A 183 5.44 1.62 -23.32
C GLY A 183 4.70 1.83 -24.64
N LYS A 184 5.19 2.78 -25.45
CA LYS A 184 4.83 2.88 -26.87
C LYS A 184 5.64 1.88 -27.69
#